data_AF-A0A5A7Z204-F1
#
_entry.id   AF-A0A5A7Z204-F1
#
_cell.length_a   1.000
_cell.length_b   1.000
_cell.length_c   1.000
_cell.angle_alpha   90.00
_cell.angle_beta   90.00
_cell.angle_gamma   90.00
#
_symmetry.space_group_name_H-M   'P 1'
#
loop_
_entity.id
_entity.type
_entity.pdbx_description
1 polymer ?
#
loop_
_entity_poly.entity_id
_entity_poly.type
_entity_poly.pdbx_seq_one_letter_code
_entity_poly.pdbx_strand_id
1 'polypeptide(L)' 'MAAPIKTIRPGPAPGAGMTAAEADQTIRPLSLAEFIGQRAARANMQVFIEAAKKTGQALDHVLF' A
#
# COMPACT_ATOMS: atom_id res chain seq x y z
N MET A 1 -1.98 -2.89 -19.93
CA MET A 1 -2.50 -2.49 -18.61
C MET A 1 -1.84 -3.38 -17.57
N ALA A 2 -0.76 -2.91 -16.94
CA ALA A 2 0.02 -3.72 -16.00
C ALA A 2 -0.52 -3.52 -14.58
N ALA A 3 -1.07 -4.58 -13.98
CA ALA A 3 -1.27 -4.66 -12.54
C ALA A 3 0.10 -4.66 -11.83
N PRO A 4 0.26 -4.06 -10.63
CA PRO A 4 1.55 -4.09 -9.95
C PRO A 4 1.89 -5.53 -9.58
N ILE A 5 3.12 -5.90 -9.91
CA ILE A 5 3.74 -7.20 -9.64
C ILE A 5 3.61 -7.49 -8.15
N LYS A 6 2.83 -8.53 -7.81
CA LYS A 6 2.79 -9.11 -6.47
C LYS A 6 4.14 -9.77 -6.22
N THR A 7 5.12 -9.02 -5.68
CA THR A 7 6.39 -9.59 -5.24
C THR A 7 6.14 -10.40 -3.96
N ILE A 8 5.57 -11.58 -4.12
CA ILE A 8 5.65 -12.63 -3.11
C ILE A 8 7.12 -13.07 -3.12
N ARG A 9 7.92 -12.59 -2.17
CA ARG A 9 9.20 -13.26 -1.93
C ARG A 9 8.88 -14.67 -1.42
N PRO A 10 9.57 -15.71 -1.92
CA PRO A 10 9.36 -17.06 -1.41
C PRO A 10 9.55 -17.03 0.12
N GLY A 11 8.58 -17.57 0.84
CA GLY A 11 8.63 -17.68 2.29
C GLY A 11 9.88 -18.46 2.73
N PRO A 12 10.29 -18.30 4.00
CA PRO A 12 11.45 -19.00 4.51
C PRO A 12 11.28 -20.52 4.36
N ALA A 13 12.39 -21.23 4.13
CA ALA A 13 12.40 -22.69 4.03
C ALA A 13 11.66 -23.32 5.22
N PRO A 14 10.91 -24.43 5.01
CA PRO A 14 10.15 -25.06 6.07
C PRO A 14 11.09 -25.41 7.24
N GLY A 15 10.93 -24.70 8.37
CA GLY A 15 11.81 -24.79 9.55
C GLY A 15 12.30 -23.44 10.09
N ALA A 16 12.23 -22.36 9.31
CA ALA A 16 12.53 -21.02 9.81
C ALA A 16 11.23 -20.33 10.28
N GLY A 17 11.14 -20.06 11.59
CA GLY A 17 10.01 -19.34 12.19
C GLY A 17 9.85 -17.94 11.58
N MET A 18 8.62 -17.44 11.55
CA MET A 18 8.30 -16.13 10.99
C MET A 18 9.11 -15.04 11.67
N THR A 19 9.90 -14.31 10.88
CA THR A 19 10.76 -13.24 11.43
C THR A 19 9.91 -12.02 11.80
N ALA A 20 10.34 -11.22 12.78
CA ALA A 20 9.62 -10.01 13.21
C ALA A 20 9.37 -9.02 12.04
N ALA A 21 10.26 -9.00 11.05
CA ALA A 21 10.11 -8.20 9.83
C ALA A 21 8.95 -8.69 8.93
N GLU A 22 8.66 -9.99 8.90
CA GLU A 22 7.51 -10.53 8.13
C GLU A 22 6.18 -10.31 8.86
N ALA A 23 6.19 -10.36 10.19
CA ALA A 23 5.02 -9.98 10.99
C ALA A 23 4.67 -8.49 10.81
N ASP A 24 5.68 -7.61 10.80
CA ASP A 24 5.50 -6.16 10.53
C ASP A 24 4.88 -5.89 9.15
N GLN A 25 5.25 -6.67 8.13
CA GLN A 25 4.67 -6.56 6.78
C GLN A 25 3.19 -6.95 6.73
N THR A 26 2.71 -7.79 7.65
CA THR A 26 1.29 -8.16 7.72
C THR A 26 0.44 -7.06 8.35
N ILE A 27 1.03 -6.20 9.18
CA ILE A 27 0.30 -5.15 9.92
C ILE A 27 0.21 -3.84 9.13
N ARG A 28 1.08 -3.61 8.16
CA ARG A 28 1.00 -2.42 7.29
C ARG A 28 -0.03 -2.63 6.18
N PRO A 29 -1.07 -1.77 6.09
CA PRO A 29 -2.08 -1.90 5.05
C PRO A 29 -1.45 -1.72 3.66
N LEU A 30 -1.73 -2.66 2.76
CA LEU A 30 -1.17 -2.69 1.41
C LEU A 30 -1.93 -1.76 0.45
N SER A 31 -3.17 -1.45 0.79
CA SER A 31 -4.02 -0.53 0.05
C SER A 31 -4.65 0.52 0.97
N LEU A 32 -4.98 1.67 0.38
CA LEU A 32 -5.68 2.75 1.08
C LEU A 32 -7.06 2.29 1.62
N ALA A 33 -7.66 1.25 1.03
CA ALA A 33 -8.92 0.66 1.47
C ALA A 33 -8.78 -0.15 2.76
N GLU A 34 -7.62 -0.77 2.99
CA GLU A 34 -7.29 -1.53 4.21
C GLU A 34 -6.90 -0.63 5.38
N PHE A 35 -6.63 0.67 5.13
CA PHE A 35 -6.29 1.61 6.18
C PHE A 35 -7.51 1.92 7.06
N ILE A 36 -7.44 1.59 8.34
CA ILE A 36 -8.52 1.79 9.31
C ILE A 36 -8.35 3.16 9.98
N GLY A 37 -9.42 3.97 10.04
CA GLY A 37 -9.39 5.33 10.60
C GLY A 37 -9.40 6.44 9.54
N GLN A 38 -9.26 7.70 9.95
CA GLN A 38 -9.11 8.90 9.10
C GLN A 38 -9.95 8.89 7.80
N ARG A 39 -11.28 8.71 7.91
CA ARG A 39 -12.18 8.62 6.74
C ARG A 39 -12.06 9.81 5.79
N ALA A 40 -11.99 11.03 6.32
CA ALA A 40 -11.90 12.25 5.53
C ALA A 40 -10.58 12.33 4.73
N ALA A 41 -9.44 12.06 5.39
CA ALA A 41 -8.14 12.05 4.72
C ALA A 41 -8.06 10.97 3.63
N ARG A 42 -8.58 9.76 3.87
CA ARG A 42 -8.64 8.69 2.85
C ARG A 42 -9.46 9.10 1.64
N ALA A 43 -10.62 9.72 1.84
CA ALA A 43 -11.47 10.19 0.75
C ALA A 43 -10.73 11.25 -0.10
N ASN A 44 -10.05 12.20 0.54
CA ASN A 44 -9.24 13.20 -0.17
C ASN A 44 -8.08 12.55 -0.93
N MET A 45 -7.37 11.59 -0.32
CA MET A 45 -6.29 10.85 -1.00
C MET A 45 -6.78 10.10 -2.25
N GLN A 46 -7.97 9.48 -2.19
CA GLN A 46 -8.54 8.80 -3.36
C GLN A 46 -8.74 9.78 -4.52
N VAL A 47 -9.26 10.98 -4.26
CA VAL A 47 -9.45 12.01 -5.28
C VAL A 47 -8.11 12.43 -5.90
N PHE A 48 -7.09 12.68 -5.07
CA PHE A 48 -5.77 13.08 -5.58
C PHE A 48 -5.09 11.98 -6.40
N ILE A 49 -5.17 10.73 -5.96
CA ILE A 49 -4.62 9.58 -6.70
C ILE A 49 -5.31 9.45 -8.06
N GLU A 50 -6.64 9.59 -8.11
CA GLU A 50 -7.38 9.50 -9.37
C GLU A 50 -7.08 10.68 -10.30
N ALA A 51 -6.89 11.88 -9.76
CA ALA A 51 -6.47 13.05 -10.53
C ALA A 51 -5.05 12.86 -11.12
N ALA A 52 -4.10 12.43 -10.31
CA ALA A 52 -2.71 12.15 -10.71
C ALA A 52 -2.64 11.06 -11.80
N LYS A 53 -3.42 9.99 -11.66
CA LYS A 53 -3.54 8.95 -12.69
C LYS A 53 -4.11 9.49 -14.01
N LYS A 54 -5.13 10.36 -13.94
CA LYS A 54 -5.74 10.97 -15.14
C LYS A 54 -4.78 11.91 -15.86
N THR A 55 -3.96 12.65 -15.13
CA THR A 55 -3.00 13.59 -15.70
C THR A 55 -1.65 12.94 -16.05
N GLY A 56 -1.41 11.70 -15.61
CA GLY A 56 -0.14 11.00 -15.79
C GLY A 56 1.01 11.65 -15.02
N GLN A 57 0.71 12.41 -13.97
CA GLN A 57 1.70 13.07 -13.12
C GLN A 57 1.89 12.27 -11.84
N ALA A 58 3.13 12.22 -11.34
CA ALA A 58 3.41 11.63 -10.05
C ALA A 58 2.76 12.46 -8.93
N LEU A 59 2.22 11.77 -7.92
CA LEU A 59 1.75 12.41 -6.70
C LEU A 59 2.91 12.44 -5.71
N ASP A 60 3.62 13.56 -5.67
CA ASP A 60 4.86 13.67 -4.90
C ASP A 60 4.60 13.81 -3.39
N HIS A 61 3.77 14.76 -2.97
CA HIS A 61 3.52 15.02 -1.55
C HIS A 61 2.10 15.54 -1.33
N VAL A 62 1.48 15.17 -0.20
CA VAL A 62 0.16 15.66 0.21
C VAL A 62 0.25 16.12 1.67
N LEU A 63 -0.15 17.36 1.92
CA LEU A 63 -0.28 17.94 3.26
C LEU A 63 -1.77 17.97 3.64
N PHE A 64 -2.07 17.66 4.90
CA PHE A 64 -3.43 17.62 5.46
C PHE A 64 -3.58 18.60 6.61
#